data_AF-A0A9D2KF04-F1
#
_entry.id   AF-A0A9D2KF04-F1
#
_cell.length_a   1.000
_cell.length_b   1.000
_cell.length_c   1.000
_cell.angle_alpha   90.00
_cell.angle_beta   90.00
_cell.angle_gamma   90.00
#
_symmetry.space_group_name_H-M   'P 1'
#
loop_
_entity.id
_entity.type
_entity.pdbx_description
1 polymer ?
#
loop_
_entity_poly.entity_id
_entity_poly.type
_entity_poly.pdbx_seq_one_letter_code
_entity_poly.pdbx_strand_id
1 'polypeptide(L)'
;MKGRGAIFILAALLCLPLMTGCEEEEHVHAPRYVEGREATCTEAGYAGYWECALCGARFSDEAGKQPAEIETIPALGHNTVSEEVKPAGCEEEGLLVTRCLRCGAEEESVLPETGHLYGAWEQTLAPSCDREGKEAHICAYCGASETRALPALAHEFGTDNVCKTCSYRCVSSEGLAFTPVSGEGGAVRGYAVSLGTAKAAHIIVAPYHEGLPVVAVAEEGFRDCITLTRFTCYAPLAEVGAEAFRGCAALSETELPDSVEEVGEMAFYGCGNVTSLSLGSGVKSIGKNAFYGLSSLESITVSEQNSVYSGEGNCLVEKATGTLLLGSAQSVIPDDVKKIGDNAFLNNEAIREIALPKGVTRIGTAAFNGCKGLTSLTFLGTQEEWERVEKGDGWCDYAPFGEVRFAE
;
A
#
# COMPACT_ATOMS: atom_id res chain seq x y z
N MET A 1 3.04 0.32 24.16
CA MET A 1 1.94 1.10 24.79
C MET A 1 0.81 0.12 25.11
N LYS A 2 0.64 -0.30 26.38
CA LYS A 2 -0.48 0.12 27.25
C LYS A 2 -1.74 0.49 26.44
N GLY A 3 -2.88 -0.16 26.53
CA GLY A 3 -3.41 -1.15 27.44
C GLY A 3 -4.93 -1.04 27.32
N ARG A 4 -5.64 -2.13 27.06
CA ARG A 4 -7.09 -2.20 27.19
C ARG A 4 -7.41 -3.48 27.94
N GLY A 5 -7.64 -3.31 29.24
CA GLY A 5 -8.12 -4.36 30.13
C GLY A 5 -9.51 -4.80 29.67
N ALA A 6 -9.59 -6.04 29.22
CA ALA A 6 -10.86 -6.74 29.12
C ALA A 6 -11.24 -7.20 30.53
N ILE A 7 -12.28 -6.56 31.02
CA ILE A 7 -13.04 -6.89 32.22
C ILE A 7 -13.61 -8.30 32.03
N PHE A 8 -13.00 -9.31 32.65
CA PHE A 8 -13.68 -10.57 32.94
C PHE A 8 -14.12 -10.54 34.40
N ILE A 9 -15.35 -10.05 34.59
CA ILE A 9 -16.14 -10.32 35.80
C ILE A 9 -16.46 -11.81 35.74
N LEU A 10 -15.61 -12.66 36.33
CA LEU A 10 -16.04 -14.00 36.69
C LEU A 10 -16.92 -13.84 37.93
N ALA A 11 -18.23 -13.94 37.70
CA ALA A 11 -19.22 -14.15 38.71
C ALA A 11 -18.97 -15.50 39.39
N ALA A 12 -18.11 -15.53 40.41
CA ALA A 12 -18.16 -16.56 41.44
C ALA A 12 -19.15 -16.09 42.49
N LEU A 13 -20.45 -16.24 42.17
CA LEU A 13 -21.49 -16.20 43.18
C LEU A 13 -21.13 -17.22 44.25
N LEU A 14 -20.82 -16.69 45.44
CA LEU A 14 -20.99 -17.29 46.76
C LEU A 14 -21.62 -18.69 46.73
N CYS A 15 -20.78 -19.72 46.65
CA CYS A 15 -21.14 -21.00 47.24
C CYS A 15 -20.92 -20.83 48.75
N LEU A 16 -21.89 -20.22 49.43
CA LEU A 16 -22.04 -20.41 50.87
C LEU A 16 -22.13 -21.93 51.08
N PRO A 17 -21.30 -22.56 51.92
CA PRO A 17 -21.67 -23.86 52.41
C PRO A 17 -22.94 -23.61 53.24
N LEU A 18 -24.06 -24.09 52.71
CA LEU A 18 -25.25 -24.30 53.51
C LEU A 18 -24.79 -25.09 54.75
N MET A 19 -24.86 -24.42 55.90
CA MET A 19 -24.96 -25.08 57.19
C MET A 19 -26.26 -25.90 57.17
N THR A 20 -26.26 -27.04 56.47
CA THR A 20 -27.17 -28.13 56.80
C THR A 20 -26.53 -28.86 57.96
N GLY A 21 -26.60 -28.23 59.13
CA GLY A 21 -26.56 -28.97 60.38
C GLY A 21 -27.64 -30.04 60.29
N CYS A 22 -27.33 -31.26 60.73
CA CYS A 22 -28.29 -32.34 60.86
C CYS A 22 -29.54 -31.84 61.61
N GLU A 23 -30.58 -31.47 60.88
CA GLU A 23 -31.92 -31.39 61.41
C GLU A 23 -32.49 -32.82 61.31
N GLU A 24 -32.68 -33.45 62.47
CA GLU A 24 -33.68 -34.49 62.73
C GLU A 24 -33.45 -35.95 62.25
N GLU A 25 -32.29 -36.55 62.51
CA GLU A 25 -32.22 -38.01 62.79
C GLU A 25 -31.32 -38.31 64.00
N GLU A 26 -31.91 -38.72 65.12
CA GLU A 26 -31.23 -39.15 66.35
C GLU A 26 -30.39 -40.42 66.09
N HIS A 27 -29.20 -40.26 65.51
CA HIS A 27 -28.21 -41.30 65.45
C HIS A 27 -26.95 -40.88 66.22
N VAL A 28 -26.29 -41.87 66.81
CA VAL A 28 -25.02 -41.63 67.49
C VAL A 28 -23.93 -41.56 66.43
N HIS A 29 -23.25 -40.42 66.34
CA HIS A 29 -22.08 -40.31 65.47
C HIS A 29 -20.98 -41.27 65.95
N ALA A 30 -20.56 -42.16 65.05
CA ALA A 30 -19.35 -42.96 65.20
C ALA A 30 -18.41 -42.63 64.03
N PRO A 31 -17.82 -41.43 64.02
CA PRO A 31 -17.05 -40.96 62.89
C PRO A 31 -15.74 -41.73 62.77
N ARG A 32 -15.30 -41.97 61.54
CA ARG A 32 -13.99 -42.58 61.25
C ARG A 32 -12.98 -41.49 60.94
N TYR A 33 -11.74 -41.69 61.35
CA TYR A 33 -10.68 -40.78 60.99
C TYR A 33 -10.33 -40.90 59.50
N VAL A 34 -10.22 -39.76 58.83
CA VAL A 34 -9.71 -39.61 57.48
C VAL A 34 -8.34 -38.94 57.60
N GLU A 35 -7.29 -39.63 57.15
CA GLU A 35 -5.94 -39.08 57.17
C GLU A 35 -5.85 -37.83 56.29
N GLY A 36 -5.10 -36.85 56.78
CA GLY A 36 -4.81 -35.63 56.04
C GLY A 36 -3.98 -35.92 54.80
N ARG A 37 -4.09 -35.03 53.83
CA ARG A 37 -3.33 -35.09 52.57
C ARG A 37 -2.47 -33.86 52.44
N GLU A 38 -1.18 -34.04 52.21
CA GLU A 38 -0.28 -32.93 51.92
C GLU A 38 -0.63 -32.27 50.58
N ALA A 39 -0.44 -30.96 50.48
CA ALA A 39 -0.65 -30.21 49.25
C ALA A 39 0.43 -30.56 48.21
N THR A 40 0.02 -30.69 46.95
CA THR A 40 0.94 -30.86 45.81
C THR A 40 1.10 -29.54 45.05
N CYS A 41 1.82 -29.54 43.93
CA CYS A 41 1.95 -28.34 43.09
C CYS A 41 0.61 -27.89 42.48
N THR A 42 -0.31 -28.84 42.22
CA THR A 42 -1.57 -28.59 41.50
C THR A 42 -2.81 -28.81 42.35
N GLU A 43 -2.74 -29.64 43.39
CA GLU A 43 -3.88 -29.98 44.24
C GLU A 43 -3.69 -29.45 45.66
N ALA A 44 -4.73 -28.84 46.20
CA ALA A 44 -4.78 -28.43 47.58
C ALA A 44 -4.74 -29.65 48.51
N GLY A 45 -4.02 -29.53 49.62
CA GLY A 45 -4.03 -30.49 50.70
C GLY A 45 -5.14 -30.19 51.71
N TYR A 46 -5.25 -31.03 52.74
CA TYR A 46 -6.13 -30.79 53.87
C TYR A 46 -5.60 -31.50 55.11
N ALA A 47 -5.85 -30.92 56.28
CA ALA A 47 -5.58 -31.57 57.55
C ALA A 47 -6.55 -32.75 57.78
N GLY A 48 -6.11 -33.78 58.51
CA GLY A 48 -6.96 -34.95 58.80
C GLY A 48 -8.18 -34.57 59.65
N TYR A 49 -9.29 -35.27 59.43
CA TYR A 49 -10.58 -34.96 60.06
C TYR A 49 -11.38 -36.23 60.34
N TRP A 50 -12.41 -36.14 61.18
CA TRP A 50 -13.29 -37.26 61.49
C TRP A 50 -14.59 -37.14 60.70
N GLU A 51 -15.03 -38.20 60.01
CA GLU A 51 -16.22 -38.18 59.15
C GLU A 51 -17.24 -39.25 59.58
N CYS A 52 -18.49 -38.86 59.80
CA CYS A 52 -19.56 -39.81 60.07
C CYS A 52 -19.90 -40.59 58.79
N ALA A 53 -19.76 -41.91 58.81
CA ALA A 53 -20.05 -42.75 57.66
C ALA A 53 -21.54 -42.79 57.26
N LEU A 54 -22.44 -42.37 58.15
CA LEU A 54 -23.88 -42.38 57.93
C LEU A 54 -24.39 -41.09 57.27
N CYS A 55 -23.86 -39.93 57.67
CA CYS A 55 -24.37 -38.63 57.22
C CYS A 55 -23.33 -37.74 56.51
N GLY A 56 -22.05 -38.12 56.51
CA GLY A 56 -20.96 -37.34 55.90
C GLY A 56 -20.55 -36.07 56.67
N ALA A 57 -21.14 -35.82 57.85
CA ALA A 57 -20.76 -34.70 58.70
C ALA A 57 -19.33 -34.87 59.22
N ARG A 58 -18.62 -33.74 59.34
CA ARG A 58 -17.19 -33.67 59.64
C ARG A 58 -16.95 -33.07 61.02
N PHE A 59 -16.00 -33.64 61.76
CA PHE A 59 -15.75 -33.35 63.17
C PHE A 59 -14.25 -33.24 63.46
N SER A 60 -13.90 -32.46 64.49
CA SER A 60 -12.52 -32.33 65.00
C SER A 60 -12.18 -33.37 66.09
N ASP A 61 -13.18 -34.11 66.58
CA ASP A 61 -13.05 -35.09 67.64
C ASP A 61 -13.63 -36.47 67.28
N GLU A 62 -13.04 -37.53 67.82
CA GLU A 62 -13.48 -38.92 67.63
C GLU A 62 -14.91 -39.17 68.15
N ALA A 63 -15.37 -38.38 69.13
CA ALA A 63 -16.71 -38.54 69.69
C ALA A 63 -17.81 -37.89 68.84
N GLY A 64 -17.47 -37.20 67.74
CA GLY A 64 -18.44 -36.63 66.80
C GLY A 64 -19.32 -35.53 67.40
N LYS A 65 -18.78 -34.75 68.35
CA LYS A 65 -19.51 -33.72 69.09
C LYS A 65 -19.15 -32.30 68.68
N GLN A 66 -17.99 -32.09 68.08
CA GLN A 66 -17.51 -30.78 67.63
C GLN A 66 -17.43 -30.75 66.10
N PRO A 67 -18.41 -30.12 65.42
CA PRO A 67 -18.38 -29.96 63.97
C PRO A 67 -17.12 -29.19 63.55
N ALA A 68 -16.52 -29.59 62.44
CA ALA A 68 -15.30 -28.97 61.92
C ALA A 68 -15.40 -28.68 60.42
N GLU A 69 -14.90 -27.50 60.02
CA GLU A 69 -14.63 -27.19 58.62
C GLU A 69 -13.25 -27.73 58.25
N ILE A 70 -13.10 -28.29 57.05
CA ILE A 70 -11.80 -28.79 56.60
C ILE A 70 -10.91 -27.59 56.30
N GLU A 71 -9.82 -27.45 57.07
CA GLU A 71 -8.77 -26.50 56.76
C GLU A 71 -8.05 -26.96 55.49
N THR A 72 -8.26 -26.22 54.39
CA THR A 72 -7.61 -26.50 53.12
C THR A 72 -6.22 -25.88 53.08
N ILE A 73 -5.22 -26.67 52.71
CA ILE A 73 -3.86 -26.21 52.51
C ILE A 73 -3.74 -25.86 51.01
N PRO A 74 -3.52 -24.59 50.62
CA PRO A 74 -3.44 -24.22 49.22
C PRO A 74 -2.40 -25.05 48.45
N ALA A 75 -2.68 -25.33 47.19
CA ALA A 75 -1.69 -25.94 46.31
C ALA A 75 -0.40 -25.12 46.34
N LEU A 76 0.74 -25.81 46.36
CA LEU A 76 2.06 -25.19 46.54
C LEU A 76 2.45 -24.27 45.38
N GLY A 77 1.77 -24.39 44.24
CA GLY A 77 2.13 -23.73 43.00
C GLY A 77 3.41 -24.31 42.39
N HIS A 78 3.71 -23.90 41.16
CA HIS A 78 4.93 -24.30 40.49
C HIS A 78 6.08 -23.34 40.83
N ASN A 79 7.22 -23.91 41.21
CA ASN A 79 8.49 -23.19 41.33
C ASN A 79 9.36 -23.58 40.13
N THR A 80 9.33 -22.77 39.08
CA THR A 80 9.85 -23.14 37.76
C THR A 80 11.22 -22.53 37.46
N VAL A 81 11.99 -23.24 36.64
CA VAL A 81 13.17 -22.74 35.94
C VAL A 81 12.98 -23.01 34.45
N SER A 82 13.42 -22.08 33.61
CA SER A 82 13.33 -22.20 32.15
C SER A 82 14.71 -22.38 31.54
N GLU A 83 14.82 -23.26 30.54
CA GLU A 83 16.03 -23.56 29.80
C GLU A 83 15.75 -23.49 28.29
N GLU A 84 16.62 -22.78 27.55
CA GLU A 84 16.56 -22.73 26.09
C GLU A 84 17.19 -24.00 25.52
N VAL A 85 16.36 -24.90 24.99
CA VAL A 85 16.79 -26.19 24.43
C VAL A 85 17.19 -26.05 22.96
N LYS A 86 16.48 -25.17 22.23
CA LYS A 86 16.84 -24.78 20.87
C LYS A 86 16.76 -23.24 20.79
N PRO A 87 17.85 -22.54 20.45
CA PRO A 87 17.77 -21.10 20.23
C PRO A 87 16.90 -20.80 19.00
N ALA A 88 16.17 -19.69 19.03
CA ALA A 88 15.47 -19.20 17.85
C ALA A 88 16.48 -18.66 16.82
N GLY A 89 16.22 -18.94 15.54
CA GLY A 89 16.97 -18.42 14.40
C GLY A 89 16.16 -17.38 13.62
N CYS A 90 16.73 -16.90 12.51
CA CYS A 90 16.09 -15.87 11.67
C CYS A 90 14.76 -16.32 11.06
N GLU A 91 14.61 -17.61 10.76
CA GLU A 91 13.42 -18.21 10.11
C GLU A 91 12.96 -19.49 10.83
N GLU A 92 13.63 -19.84 11.93
CA GLU A 92 13.34 -21.06 12.68
C GLU A 92 12.97 -20.71 14.12
N GLU A 93 11.81 -21.18 14.56
CA GLU A 93 11.40 -21.10 15.95
C GLU A 93 12.40 -21.85 16.85
N GLY A 94 12.61 -21.27 18.04
CA GLY A 94 13.33 -21.89 19.14
C GLY A 94 12.39 -22.61 20.12
N LEU A 95 12.97 -23.32 21.08
CA LEU A 95 12.26 -24.09 22.08
C LEU A 95 12.77 -23.73 23.47
N LEU A 96 11.84 -23.28 24.32
CA LEU A 96 12.06 -23.03 25.73
C LEU A 96 11.29 -24.06 26.56
N VAL A 97 12.00 -24.83 27.36
CA VAL A 97 11.40 -25.81 28.28
C VAL A 97 11.41 -25.24 29.69
N THR A 98 10.24 -25.18 30.31
CA THR A 98 10.06 -24.72 31.69
C THR A 98 9.75 -25.90 32.59
N ARG A 99 10.64 -26.17 33.56
CA ARG A 99 10.51 -27.30 34.50
C ARG A 99 10.25 -26.82 35.92
N CYS A 100 9.27 -27.42 36.59
CA CYS A 100 9.06 -27.23 38.03
C CYS A 100 10.10 -28.01 38.84
N LEU A 101 10.87 -27.33 39.69
CA LEU A 101 11.90 -27.93 40.54
C LEU A 101 11.35 -28.84 41.65
N ARG A 102 10.04 -28.74 41.96
CA ARG A 102 9.41 -29.54 43.03
C ARG A 102 8.81 -30.84 42.51
N CYS A 103 8.03 -30.80 41.43
CA CYS A 103 7.32 -31.97 40.90
C CYS A 103 7.89 -32.52 39.59
N GLY A 104 8.84 -31.82 38.96
CA GLY A 104 9.42 -32.24 37.68
C GLY A 104 8.50 -32.06 36.47
N ALA A 105 7.31 -31.46 36.64
CA ALA A 105 6.44 -31.15 35.51
C ALA A 105 7.13 -30.19 34.54
N GLU A 106 7.03 -30.48 33.25
CA GLU A 106 7.62 -29.72 32.15
C GLU A 106 6.52 -29.11 31.29
N GLU A 107 6.76 -27.89 30.84
CA GLU A 107 5.95 -27.18 29.87
C GLU A 107 6.86 -26.66 28.76
N GLU A 108 6.52 -26.99 27.52
CA GLU A 108 7.22 -26.50 26.34
C GLU A 108 6.56 -25.23 25.84
N SER A 109 7.39 -24.25 25.49
CA SER A 109 6.95 -23.01 24.88
C SER A 109 7.84 -22.66 23.69
N VAL A 110 7.22 -22.06 22.67
CA VAL A 110 7.88 -21.67 21.44
C VAL A 110 8.57 -20.32 21.64
N LEU A 111 9.85 -20.23 21.29
CA LEU A 111 10.53 -18.95 21.13
C LEU A 111 10.31 -18.48 19.68
N PRO A 112 9.71 -17.29 19.48
CA PRO A 112 9.45 -16.80 18.14
C PRO A 112 10.76 -16.59 17.37
N GLU A 113 10.70 -16.74 16.05
CA GLU A 113 11.82 -16.42 15.16
C GLU A 113 12.36 -15.01 15.41
N THR A 114 13.67 -14.83 15.30
CA THR A 114 14.33 -13.54 15.58
C THR A 114 14.16 -12.54 14.44
N GLY A 115 13.76 -13.03 13.26
CA GLY A 115 13.77 -12.27 12.01
C GLY A 115 15.18 -11.98 11.51
N HIS A 116 15.24 -11.34 10.34
CA HIS A 116 16.49 -10.93 9.70
C HIS A 116 16.96 -9.57 10.21
N LEU A 117 18.24 -9.46 10.55
CA LEU A 117 18.91 -8.18 10.79
C LEU A 117 19.75 -7.82 9.58
N TYR A 118 19.06 -7.18 8.64
CA TYR A 118 19.63 -6.74 7.39
C TYR A 118 20.46 -5.45 7.54
N GLY A 119 21.61 -5.42 6.86
CA GLY A 119 22.46 -4.23 6.75
C GLY A 119 21.94 -3.19 5.75
N ALA A 120 22.75 -2.17 5.47
CA ALA A 120 22.47 -1.25 4.39
C ALA A 120 22.54 -1.97 3.02
N TRP A 121 21.78 -1.47 2.05
CA TRP A 121 21.88 -1.91 0.67
C TRP A 121 23.23 -1.50 0.08
N GLU A 122 23.92 -2.47 -0.53
CA GLU A 122 25.19 -2.26 -1.21
C GLU A 122 25.08 -2.65 -2.69
N GLN A 123 25.56 -1.77 -3.56
CA GLN A 123 25.60 -2.05 -5.00
C GLN A 123 26.57 -3.19 -5.30
N THR A 124 26.05 -4.28 -5.85
CA THR A 124 26.82 -5.45 -6.28
C THR A 124 27.09 -5.45 -7.78
N LEU A 125 26.27 -4.73 -8.55
CA LEU A 125 26.44 -4.51 -9.98
C LEU A 125 26.00 -3.08 -10.33
N ALA A 126 26.91 -2.28 -10.89
CA ALA A 126 26.55 -0.96 -11.38
C ALA A 126 25.64 -1.06 -12.62
N PRO A 127 24.55 -0.27 -12.70
CA PRO A 127 23.73 -0.18 -13.90
C PRO A 127 24.51 0.47 -15.05
N SER A 128 24.15 0.11 -16.29
CA SER A 128 24.57 0.75 -17.53
C SER A 128 23.35 1.05 -18.39
N CYS A 129 23.52 1.70 -19.55
CA CYS A 129 22.38 2.03 -20.42
C CYS A 129 21.82 0.85 -21.22
N ASP A 130 22.44 -0.31 -21.12
CA ASP A 130 22.05 -1.57 -21.78
C ASP A 130 21.83 -2.71 -20.79
N ARG A 131 21.95 -2.43 -19.48
CA ARG A 131 21.81 -3.45 -18.43
C ARG A 131 21.44 -2.82 -17.09
N GLU A 132 20.43 -3.38 -16.44
CA GLU A 132 20.09 -3.07 -15.05
C GLU A 132 21.26 -3.37 -14.10
N GLY A 133 21.35 -2.57 -13.05
CA GLY A 133 22.26 -2.82 -11.93
C GLY A 133 21.62 -3.75 -10.90
N LYS A 134 22.37 -4.03 -9.84
CA LYS A 134 21.92 -4.86 -8.73
C LYS A 134 22.50 -4.34 -7.42
N GLU A 135 21.69 -4.34 -6.39
CA GLU A 135 22.15 -4.19 -5.02
C GLU A 135 21.66 -5.32 -4.15
N ALA A 136 22.40 -5.59 -3.08
CA ALA A 136 22.12 -6.63 -2.13
C ALA A 136 22.34 -6.10 -0.72
N HIS A 137 21.60 -6.67 0.22
CA HIS A 137 21.87 -6.51 1.65
C HIS A 137 21.81 -7.89 2.30
N ILE A 138 22.66 -8.09 3.29
CA ILE A 138 22.94 -9.41 3.87
C ILE A 138 22.58 -9.36 5.34
N CYS A 139 21.86 -10.39 5.81
CA CYS A 139 21.55 -10.57 7.22
C CYS A 139 22.84 -10.88 7.98
N ALA A 140 23.13 -10.08 9.01
CA ALA A 140 24.36 -10.19 9.79
C ALA A 140 24.48 -11.52 10.57
N TYR A 141 23.35 -12.20 10.83
CA TYR A 141 23.30 -13.41 11.64
C TYR A 141 23.33 -14.70 10.82
N CYS A 142 22.55 -14.79 9.74
CA CYS A 142 22.42 -16.03 8.96
C CYS A 142 23.06 -15.97 7.56
N GLY A 143 23.47 -14.78 7.10
CA GLY A 143 24.03 -14.61 5.75
C GLY A 143 23.00 -14.68 4.62
N ALA A 144 21.71 -14.80 4.93
CA ALA A 144 20.64 -14.65 3.94
C ALA A 144 20.78 -13.29 3.26
N SER A 145 20.61 -13.26 1.94
CA SER A 145 20.73 -12.04 1.15
C SER A 145 19.44 -11.76 0.40
N GLU A 146 18.99 -10.53 0.50
CA GLU A 146 17.95 -10.01 -0.36
C GLU A 146 18.59 -9.14 -1.44
N THR A 147 18.01 -9.17 -2.63
CA THR A 147 18.54 -8.42 -3.77
C THR A 147 17.43 -7.67 -4.48
N ARG A 148 17.74 -6.48 -4.98
CA ARG A 148 16.84 -5.74 -5.87
C ARG A 148 17.59 -5.18 -7.08
N ALA A 149 16.85 -5.01 -8.17
CA ALA A 149 17.38 -4.41 -9.39
C ALA A 149 17.51 -2.89 -9.23
N LEU A 150 18.58 -2.33 -9.78
CA LEU A 150 18.72 -0.90 -9.99
C LEU A 150 18.39 -0.61 -11.45
N PRO A 151 17.55 0.41 -11.76
CA PRO A 151 17.20 0.73 -13.13
C PRO A 151 18.44 0.94 -14.02
N ALA A 152 18.35 0.52 -15.28
CA ALA A 152 19.35 0.84 -16.29
C ALA A 152 19.52 2.36 -16.41
N LEU A 153 20.74 2.81 -16.71
CA LEU A 153 20.99 4.24 -16.94
C LEU A 153 20.34 4.69 -18.25
N ALA A 154 20.00 5.98 -18.37
CA ALA A 154 19.59 6.53 -19.65
C ALA A 154 20.76 6.50 -20.65
N HIS A 155 20.47 6.38 -21.94
CA HIS A 155 21.48 6.57 -22.98
C HIS A 155 21.96 8.02 -22.99
N GLU A 156 23.28 8.22 -22.91
CA GLU A 156 23.90 9.54 -23.17
C GLU A 156 24.41 9.59 -24.61
N PHE A 157 23.66 10.24 -25.50
CA PHE A 157 24.00 10.33 -26.92
C PHE A 157 24.90 11.53 -27.25
N GLY A 158 25.86 11.32 -28.16
CA GLY A 158 26.55 12.41 -28.86
C GLY A 158 25.68 13.02 -29.96
N THR A 159 26.12 14.14 -30.55
CA THR A 159 25.46 14.82 -31.68
C THR A 159 25.38 13.95 -32.95
N ASP A 160 26.13 12.85 -32.98
CA ASP A 160 26.12 11.82 -34.01
C ASP A 160 25.10 10.71 -33.74
N ASN A 161 24.26 10.87 -32.72
CA ASN A 161 23.28 9.89 -32.22
C ASN A 161 23.91 8.57 -31.76
N VAL A 162 25.18 8.56 -31.38
CA VAL A 162 25.85 7.39 -30.79
C VAL A 162 25.92 7.53 -29.28
N CYS A 163 25.46 6.50 -28.57
CA CYS A 163 25.55 6.45 -27.12
C CYS A 163 27.03 6.33 -26.71
N LYS A 164 27.49 7.22 -25.84
CA LYS A 164 28.88 7.27 -25.35
C LYS A 164 29.27 6.02 -24.54
N THR A 165 28.28 5.36 -23.93
CA THR A 165 28.51 4.22 -23.02
C THR A 165 28.48 2.89 -23.76
N CYS A 166 27.44 2.60 -24.55
CA CYS A 166 27.27 1.29 -25.20
C CYS A 166 27.53 1.29 -26.71
N SER A 167 27.89 2.43 -27.31
CA SER A 167 28.09 2.58 -28.76
C SER A 167 26.84 2.31 -29.63
N TYR A 168 25.66 2.15 -29.02
CA TYR A 168 24.39 2.06 -29.75
C TYR A 168 24.15 3.33 -30.56
N ARG A 169 23.85 3.17 -31.85
CA ARG A 169 23.45 4.27 -32.74
C ARG A 169 21.92 4.34 -32.80
N CYS A 170 21.35 5.41 -32.28
CA CYS A 170 19.93 5.69 -32.42
C CYS A 170 19.65 6.25 -33.82
N VAL A 171 18.63 5.72 -34.49
CA VAL A 171 18.20 6.16 -35.81
C VAL A 171 16.71 6.45 -35.74
N SER A 172 16.32 7.65 -36.15
CA SER A 172 14.91 8.05 -36.23
C SER A 172 14.15 7.18 -37.22
N SER A 173 12.86 6.92 -36.95
CA SER A 173 11.99 6.21 -37.88
C SER A 173 11.94 6.92 -39.24
N GLU A 174 11.97 6.13 -40.31
CA GLU A 174 11.91 6.65 -41.67
C GLU A 174 10.59 7.40 -41.93
N GLY A 175 10.69 8.54 -42.62
CA GLY A 175 9.54 9.36 -43.00
C GLY A 175 9.15 10.43 -41.98
N LEU A 176 9.78 10.48 -40.80
CA LEU A 176 9.57 11.58 -39.85
C LEU A 176 9.96 12.93 -40.46
N ALA A 177 9.17 13.96 -40.14
CA ALA A 177 9.46 15.33 -40.53
C ALA A 177 10.02 16.12 -39.35
N PHE A 178 10.93 17.05 -39.65
CA PHE A 178 11.62 17.88 -38.66
C PHE A 178 11.50 19.35 -39.07
N THR A 179 10.79 20.14 -38.26
CA THR A 179 10.57 21.56 -38.50
C THR A 179 11.51 22.38 -37.62
N PRO A 180 12.29 23.34 -38.17
CA PRO A 180 13.17 24.18 -37.37
C PRO A 180 12.40 24.99 -36.31
N VAL A 181 12.88 24.94 -35.07
CA VAL A 181 12.36 25.76 -33.97
C VAL A 181 13.28 26.96 -33.80
N SER A 182 12.72 28.16 -33.94
CA SER A 182 13.46 29.41 -33.76
C SER A 182 13.75 29.65 -32.27
N GLY A 183 14.96 30.09 -31.96
CA GLY A 183 15.39 30.61 -30.67
C GLY A 183 15.49 32.14 -30.68
N GLU A 184 16.03 32.69 -29.60
CA GLU A 184 16.25 34.13 -29.48
C GLU A 184 17.14 34.66 -30.63
N GLY A 185 16.73 35.78 -31.24
CA GLY A 185 17.47 36.37 -32.36
C GLY A 185 17.34 35.65 -33.70
N GLY A 186 16.44 34.67 -33.84
CA GLY A 186 16.12 34.00 -35.11
C GLY A 186 17.06 32.85 -35.50
N ALA A 187 17.99 32.46 -34.62
CA ALA A 187 18.80 31.26 -34.81
C ALA A 187 17.94 30.00 -34.55
N VAL A 188 18.17 28.92 -35.29
CA VAL A 188 17.49 27.64 -35.02
C VAL A 188 18.07 27.03 -33.75
N ARG A 189 17.24 26.83 -32.72
CA ARG A 189 17.64 26.21 -31.44
C ARG A 189 17.54 24.69 -31.44
N GLY A 190 16.79 24.13 -32.39
CA GLY A 190 16.54 22.70 -32.53
C GLY A 190 15.42 22.42 -33.53
N TYR A 191 14.92 21.19 -33.53
CA TYR A 191 13.83 20.77 -34.40
C TYR A 191 12.62 20.27 -33.60
N ALA A 192 11.43 20.52 -34.15
CA ALA A 192 10.19 19.88 -33.71
C ALA A 192 9.89 18.69 -34.63
N VAL A 193 9.61 17.54 -34.05
CA VAL A 193 9.31 16.30 -34.81
C VAL A 193 7.81 16.17 -35.06
N SER A 194 7.45 15.70 -36.25
CA SER A 194 6.10 15.27 -36.62
C SER A 194 6.12 14.00 -37.48
N LEU A 195 4.96 13.38 -37.66
CA LEU A 195 4.81 12.10 -38.36
C LEU A 195 5.35 12.15 -39.79
N GLY A 196 5.22 13.28 -40.49
CA GLY A 196 5.62 13.40 -41.89
C GLY A 196 4.95 12.35 -42.78
N THR A 197 5.76 11.49 -43.40
CA THR A 197 5.32 10.35 -44.22
C THR A 197 5.52 9.00 -43.53
N ALA A 198 5.93 8.98 -42.25
CA ALA A 198 6.16 7.76 -41.50
C ALA A 198 4.88 6.93 -41.38
N LYS A 199 5.03 5.60 -41.46
CA LYS A 199 3.93 4.62 -41.36
C LYS A 199 4.19 3.51 -40.34
N ALA A 200 5.08 3.75 -39.38
CA ALA A 200 5.46 2.77 -38.39
C ALA A 200 4.52 2.81 -37.17
N ALA A 201 4.21 1.64 -36.62
CA ALA A 201 3.49 1.54 -35.36
C ALA A 201 4.37 1.91 -34.15
N HIS A 202 5.68 1.67 -34.27
CA HIS A 202 6.68 2.12 -33.30
C HIS A 202 7.49 3.25 -33.93
N ILE A 203 7.31 4.46 -33.40
CA ILE A 203 8.08 5.64 -33.79
C ILE A 203 9.26 5.80 -32.82
N ILE A 204 10.46 5.85 -33.37
CA ILE A 204 11.69 6.17 -32.65
C ILE A 204 12.17 7.55 -33.12
N VAL A 205 12.47 8.43 -32.17
CA VAL A 205 13.02 9.76 -32.43
C VAL A 205 14.42 9.82 -31.84
N ALA A 206 15.42 9.98 -32.71
CA ALA A 206 16.81 10.18 -32.30
C ALA A 206 17.00 11.58 -31.67
N PRO A 207 17.99 11.74 -30.78
CA PRO A 207 18.15 12.98 -30.03
C PRO A 207 18.54 14.18 -30.88
N TYR A 208 19.24 13.96 -31.99
CA TYR A 208 19.72 15.00 -32.88
C TYR A 208 19.27 14.78 -34.32
N HIS A 209 18.87 15.86 -34.98
CA HIS A 209 18.61 15.94 -36.41
C HIS A 209 19.52 17.01 -37.03
N GLU A 210 20.27 16.65 -38.07
CA GLU A 210 21.23 17.56 -38.72
C GLU A 210 22.23 18.25 -37.76
N GLY A 211 22.60 17.55 -36.68
CA GLY A 211 23.55 18.04 -35.66
C GLY A 211 22.96 18.98 -34.61
N LEU A 212 21.65 19.28 -34.66
CA LEU A 212 20.92 20.06 -33.65
C LEU A 212 19.95 19.17 -32.88
N PRO A 213 19.63 19.49 -31.62
CA PRO A 213 18.73 18.66 -30.81
C PRO A 213 17.30 18.71 -31.35
N VAL A 214 16.59 17.60 -31.22
CA VAL A 214 15.12 17.57 -31.34
C VAL A 214 14.56 18.03 -30.00
N VAL A 215 13.85 19.16 -29.98
CA VAL A 215 13.46 19.87 -28.76
C VAL A 215 11.96 19.89 -28.52
N ALA A 216 11.16 19.45 -29.49
CA ALA A 216 9.71 19.44 -29.34
C ALA A 216 9.04 18.34 -30.17
N VAL A 217 7.84 17.94 -29.77
CA VAL A 217 6.86 17.34 -30.67
C VAL A 217 6.00 18.48 -31.21
N ALA A 218 5.88 18.59 -32.53
CA ALA A 218 5.14 19.69 -33.15
C ALA A 218 3.65 19.66 -32.78
N GLU A 219 3.02 20.84 -32.81
CA GLU A 219 1.56 20.96 -32.80
C GLU A 219 0.94 20.07 -33.89
N GLU A 220 -0.08 19.31 -33.51
CA GLU A 220 -0.72 18.28 -34.34
C GLU A 220 0.23 17.23 -34.94
N GLY A 221 1.46 17.10 -34.43
CA GLY A 221 2.54 16.39 -35.10
C GLY A 221 2.25 14.92 -35.43
N PHE A 222 1.49 14.23 -34.58
CA PHE A 222 1.06 12.84 -34.72
C PHE A 222 -0.47 12.71 -34.63
N ARG A 223 -1.23 13.78 -34.88
CA ARG A 223 -2.70 13.79 -34.78
C ARG A 223 -3.32 12.67 -35.62
N ASP A 224 -4.29 11.96 -35.04
CA ASP A 224 -5.03 10.83 -35.61
C ASP A 224 -4.13 9.72 -36.17
N CYS A 225 -2.91 9.55 -35.64
CA CYS A 225 -2.02 8.45 -36.01
C CYS A 225 -2.49 7.14 -35.35
N ILE A 226 -3.57 6.56 -35.89
CA ILE A 226 -4.22 5.36 -35.35
C ILE A 226 -3.36 4.09 -35.43
N THR A 227 -2.23 4.13 -36.13
CA THR A 227 -1.28 3.02 -36.18
C THR A 227 -0.22 3.10 -35.09
N LEU A 228 -0.02 4.27 -34.49
CA LEU A 228 1.02 4.49 -33.47
C LEU A 228 0.65 3.73 -32.20
N THR A 229 1.38 2.67 -31.90
CA THR A 229 1.26 1.91 -30.66
C THR A 229 2.28 2.35 -29.62
N ARG A 230 3.46 2.81 -30.07
CA ARG A 230 4.56 3.21 -29.19
C ARG A 230 5.34 4.38 -29.76
N PHE A 231 5.62 5.37 -28.91
CA PHE A 231 6.49 6.51 -29.23
C PHE A 231 7.70 6.48 -28.28
N THR A 232 8.89 6.29 -28.82
CA THR A 232 10.14 6.30 -28.07
C THR A 232 10.98 7.50 -28.49
N CYS A 233 11.23 8.41 -27.56
CA CYS A 233 12.05 9.58 -27.81
C CYS A 233 13.28 9.58 -26.92
N TYR A 234 14.46 9.68 -27.52
CA TYR A 234 15.72 9.85 -26.80
C TYR A 234 16.18 11.31 -26.77
N ALA A 235 15.39 12.21 -27.32
CA ALA A 235 15.71 13.62 -27.43
C ALA A 235 15.37 14.39 -26.15
N PRO A 236 16.11 15.48 -25.85
CA PRO A 236 15.79 16.39 -24.77
C PRO A 236 14.59 17.27 -25.16
N LEU A 237 13.42 16.65 -25.31
CA LEU A 237 12.18 17.35 -25.61
C LEU A 237 11.85 18.32 -24.49
N ALA A 238 11.72 19.60 -24.80
CA ALA A 238 11.22 20.63 -23.90
C ALA A 238 9.69 20.75 -23.96
N GLU A 239 9.09 20.42 -25.11
CA GLU A 239 7.67 20.68 -25.37
C GLU A 239 6.99 19.51 -26.10
N VAL A 240 5.77 19.18 -25.68
CA VAL A 240 4.81 18.41 -26.46
C VAL A 240 3.72 19.37 -26.91
N GLY A 241 3.68 19.70 -28.21
CA GLY A 241 2.77 20.71 -28.75
C GLY A 241 1.28 20.38 -28.57
N ALA A 242 0.44 21.40 -28.77
CA ALA A 242 -1.01 21.21 -28.72
C ALA A 242 -1.46 20.12 -29.71
N GLU A 243 -2.38 19.26 -29.26
CA GLU A 243 -2.95 18.17 -30.06
C GLU A 243 -1.93 17.18 -30.67
N ALA A 244 -0.69 17.17 -30.17
CA ALA A 244 0.42 16.42 -30.75
C ALA A 244 0.11 14.95 -31.02
N PHE A 245 -0.54 14.25 -30.10
CA PHE A 245 -0.95 12.85 -30.20
C PHE A 245 -2.48 12.67 -30.13
N ARG A 246 -3.26 13.74 -30.37
CA ARG A 246 -4.71 13.64 -30.31
C ARG A 246 -5.22 12.56 -31.27
N GLY A 247 -6.06 11.66 -30.78
CA GLY A 247 -6.66 10.60 -31.59
C GLY A 247 -5.72 9.43 -31.93
N CYS A 248 -4.53 9.35 -31.32
CA CYS A 248 -3.66 8.17 -31.38
C CYS A 248 -4.25 7.01 -30.58
N ALA A 249 -5.38 6.46 -31.05
CA ALA A 249 -6.19 5.49 -30.30
C ALA A 249 -5.47 4.16 -30.01
N ALA A 250 -4.42 3.84 -30.77
CA ALA A 250 -3.63 2.62 -30.56
C ALA A 250 -2.45 2.80 -29.58
N LEU A 251 -2.14 4.03 -29.17
CA LEU A 251 -1.01 4.34 -28.30
C LEU A 251 -1.24 3.74 -26.93
N SER A 252 -0.36 2.82 -26.49
CA SER A 252 -0.54 2.07 -25.24
C SER A 252 0.35 2.54 -24.10
N GLU A 253 1.46 3.19 -24.43
CA GLU A 253 2.48 3.67 -23.50
C GLU A 253 2.84 5.12 -23.82
N THR A 254 2.85 5.96 -22.79
CA THR A 254 3.33 7.34 -22.87
C THR A 254 4.32 7.60 -21.73
N GLU A 255 5.60 7.50 -22.03
CA GLU A 255 6.68 7.96 -21.15
C GLU A 255 7.11 9.35 -21.61
N LEU A 256 6.82 10.38 -20.81
CA LEU A 256 7.33 11.73 -21.07
C LEU A 256 8.74 11.85 -20.48
N PRO A 257 9.77 12.18 -21.29
CA PRO A 257 11.13 12.37 -20.79
C PRO A 257 11.22 13.43 -19.68
N ASP A 258 12.22 13.30 -18.79
CA ASP A 258 12.50 14.27 -17.72
C ASP A 258 12.71 15.71 -18.20
N SER A 259 13.10 15.89 -19.48
CA SER A 259 13.33 17.20 -20.08
C SER A 259 12.05 17.94 -20.45
N VAL A 260 10.89 17.26 -20.54
CA VAL A 260 9.64 17.88 -21.00
C VAL A 260 9.19 18.88 -19.95
N GLU A 261 9.07 20.14 -20.35
CA GLU A 261 8.63 21.23 -19.49
C GLU A 261 7.15 21.56 -19.69
N GLU A 262 6.65 21.41 -20.92
CA GLU A 262 5.29 21.81 -21.29
C GLU A 262 4.57 20.72 -22.07
N VAL A 263 3.35 20.39 -21.65
CA VAL A 263 2.41 19.51 -22.38
C VAL A 263 1.24 20.35 -22.86
N GLY A 264 1.04 20.42 -24.17
CA GLY A 264 0.05 21.29 -24.81
C GLY A 264 -1.40 20.91 -24.56
N GLU A 265 -2.31 21.83 -24.89
CA GLU A 265 -3.75 21.58 -24.86
C GLU A 265 -4.10 20.36 -25.73
N MET A 266 -4.94 19.46 -25.20
CA MET A 266 -5.39 18.25 -25.88
C MET A 266 -4.26 17.33 -26.42
N ALA A 267 -3.02 17.45 -25.93
CA ALA A 267 -1.86 16.74 -26.48
C ALA A 267 -2.05 15.23 -26.63
N PHE A 268 -2.71 14.56 -25.68
CA PHE A 268 -3.03 13.12 -25.70
C PHE A 268 -4.54 12.87 -25.71
N TYR A 269 -5.34 13.83 -26.18
CA TYR A 269 -6.79 13.71 -26.20
C TYR A 269 -7.22 12.47 -26.99
N GLY A 270 -8.02 11.59 -26.38
CA GLY A 270 -8.56 10.40 -27.02
C GLY A 270 -7.56 9.26 -27.24
N CYS A 271 -6.40 9.26 -26.58
CA CYS A 271 -5.48 8.11 -26.57
C CYS A 271 -6.01 6.99 -25.66
N GLY A 272 -7.14 6.39 -26.03
CA GLY A 272 -7.92 5.51 -25.15
C GLY A 272 -7.21 4.25 -24.65
N ASN A 273 -6.18 3.79 -25.36
CA ASN A 273 -5.43 2.58 -25.01
C ASN A 273 -4.23 2.82 -24.06
N VAL A 274 -3.94 4.07 -23.69
CA VAL A 274 -2.83 4.35 -22.77
C VAL A 274 -3.11 3.73 -21.41
N THR A 275 -2.24 2.81 -20.99
CA THR A 275 -2.36 2.07 -19.73
C THR A 275 -1.53 2.66 -18.59
N SER A 276 -0.46 3.37 -18.93
CA SER A 276 0.43 4.03 -17.99
C SER A 276 0.81 5.41 -18.47
N LEU A 277 0.81 6.36 -17.53
CA LEU A 277 1.29 7.72 -17.72
C LEU A 277 2.44 7.97 -16.76
N SER A 278 3.59 8.39 -17.29
CA SER A 278 4.73 8.81 -16.48
C SER A 278 5.13 10.24 -16.81
N LEU A 279 5.19 11.11 -15.79
CA LEU A 279 5.67 12.48 -15.90
C LEU A 279 7.04 12.61 -15.25
N GLY A 280 7.99 13.13 -16.02
CA GLY A 280 9.32 13.45 -15.54
C GLY A 280 9.38 14.65 -14.60
N SER A 281 10.57 14.90 -14.07
CA SER A 281 10.87 15.98 -13.11
C SER A 281 10.70 17.39 -13.70
N GLY A 282 10.86 17.56 -15.02
CA GLY A 282 10.86 18.84 -15.69
C GLY A 282 9.48 19.45 -15.96
N VAL A 283 8.39 18.70 -15.88
CA VAL A 283 7.06 19.17 -16.32
C VAL A 283 6.57 20.30 -15.41
N LYS A 284 6.40 21.49 -15.98
CA LYS A 284 5.98 22.74 -15.32
C LYS A 284 4.53 23.11 -15.64
N SER A 285 4.03 22.73 -16.81
CA SER A 285 2.67 23.06 -17.24
C SER A 285 2.01 21.94 -18.05
N ILE A 286 0.72 21.76 -17.83
CA ILE A 286 -0.13 20.81 -18.52
C ILE A 286 -1.34 21.57 -19.05
N GLY A 287 -1.51 21.55 -20.37
CA GLY A 287 -2.59 22.22 -21.08
C GLY A 287 -3.95 21.61 -20.77
N LYS A 288 -4.99 22.40 -21.02
CA LYS A 288 -6.37 21.96 -20.81
C LYS A 288 -6.64 20.66 -21.58
N ASN A 289 -7.31 19.71 -20.94
CA ASN A 289 -7.71 18.43 -21.55
C ASN A 289 -6.54 17.63 -22.16
N ALA A 290 -5.28 17.87 -21.76
CA ALA A 290 -4.12 17.19 -22.33
C ALA A 290 -4.25 15.67 -22.29
N PHE A 291 -4.80 15.11 -21.20
CA PHE A 291 -4.99 13.68 -20.99
C PHE A 291 -6.46 13.26 -20.99
N TYR A 292 -7.31 13.98 -21.72
CA TYR A 292 -8.73 13.68 -21.76
C TYR A 292 -8.99 12.39 -22.56
N GLY A 293 -9.79 11.47 -22.01
CA GLY A 293 -10.19 10.24 -22.70
C GLY A 293 -9.15 9.11 -22.67
N LEU A 294 -8.26 9.09 -21.67
CA LEU A 294 -7.39 7.93 -21.38
C LEU A 294 -8.18 6.84 -20.62
N SER A 295 -9.14 6.20 -21.30
CA SER A 295 -10.11 5.28 -20.68
C SER A 295 -9.50 4.00 -20.10
N SER A 296 -8.33 3.59 -20.57
CA SER A 296 -7.62 2.39 -20.11
C SER A 296 -6.50 2.67 -19.11
N LEU A 297 -6.43 3.87 -18.54
CA LEU A 297 -5.33 4.27 -17.66
C LEU A 297 -5.39 3.52 -16.32
N GLU A 298 -4.37 2.71 -16.06
CA GLU A 298 -4.23 1.89 -14.85
C GLU A 298 -3.25 2.50 -13.84
N SER A 299 -2.20 3.17 -14.32
CA SER A 299 -1.15 3.75 -13.47
C SER A 299 -0.76 5.16 -13.86
N ILE A 300 -0.51 5.99 -12.85
CA ILE A 300 0.03 7.33 -12.99
C ILE A 300 1.26 7.42 -12.10
N THR A 301 2.39 7.79 -12.67
CA THR A 301 3.62 8.06 -11.94
C THR A 301 4.12 9.47 -12.25
N VAL A 302 4.63 10.14 -11.23
CA VAL A 302 5.27 11.45 -11.37
C VAL A 302 6.58 11.38 -10.59
N SER A 303 7.66 11.86 -11.19
CA SER A 303 8.97 11.94 -10.51
C SER A 303 8.84 12.66 -9.16
N GLU A 304 9.44 12.10 -8.10
CA GLU A 304 9.47 12.72 -6.76
C GLU A 304 10.13 14.10 -6.76
N GLN A 305 10.98 14.35 -7.76
CA GLN A 305 11.70 15.62 -7.95
C GLN A 305 10.86 16.67 -8.67
N ASN A 306 9.70 16.32 -9.23
CA ASN A 306 8.82 17.28 -9.87
C ASN A 306 8.27 18.27 -8.84
N SER A 307 8.50 19.57 -9.04
CA SER A 307 8.10 20.61 -8.08
C SER A 307 6.62 21.03 -8.19
N VAL A 308 5.94 20.71 -9.29
CA VAL A 308 4.60 21.20 -9.61
C VAL A 308 3.52 20.13 -9.41
N TYR A 309 3.81 18.89 -9.81
CA TYR A 309 2.85 17.79 -9.81
C TYR A 309 3.27 16.65 -8.89
N SER A 310 2.31 15.91 -8.36
CA SER A 310 2.49 14.62 -7.70
C SER A 310 1.68 13.52 -8.38
N GLY A 311 2.14 12.28 -8.25
CA GLY A 311 1.51 11.06 -8.75
C GLY A 311 1.00 10.15 -7.63
N GLU A 312 0.83 10.70 -6.43
CA GLU A 312 0.48 9.91 -5.24
C GLU A 312 -0.88 9.25 -5.41
N GLY A 313 -0.97 7.97 -5.03
CA GLY A 313 -2.21 7.20 -5.11
C GLY A 313 -2.77 7.05 -6.53
N ASN A 314 -1.90 6.98 -7.55
CA ASN A 314 -2.28 6.95 -8.97
C ASN A 314 -3.19 8.12 -9.39
N CYS A 315 -2.99 9.28 -8.77
CA CYS A 315 -3.65 10.53 -9.08
C CYS A 315 -2.62 11.55 -9.55
N LEU A 316 -2.86 12.21 -10.68
CA LEU A 316 -2.09 13.37 -11.09
C LEU A 316 -2.65 14.61 -10.37
N VAL A 317 -1.91 15.14 -9.40
CA VAL A 317 -2.33 16.28 -8.58
C VAL A 317 -1.39 17.45 -8.79
N GLU A 318 -1.96 18.64 -9.02
CA GLU A 318 -1.21 19.90 -9.00
C GLU A 318 -1.02 20.36 -7.55
N LYS A 319 0.24 20.36 -7.08
CA LYS A 319 0.61 20.61 -5.68
C LYS A 319 0.17 21.99 -5.20
N ALA A 320 0.35 23.01 -6.04
CA ALA A 320 0.07 24.40 -5.66
C ALA A 320 -1.41 24.65 -5.33
N THR A 321 -2.32 23.95 -6.00
CA THR A 321 -3.77 24.16 -5.85
C THR A 321 -4.49 23.02 -5.13
N GLY A 322 -3.84 21.86 -4.97
CA GLY A 322 -4.45 20.64 -4.47
C GLY A 322 -5.53 20.11 -5.42
N THR A 323 -5.38 20.34 -6.72
CA THR A 323 -6.35 19.92 -7.75
C THR A 323 -5.92 18.59 -8.36
N LEU A 324 -6.76 17.57 -8.26
CA LEU A 324 -6.60 16.32 -8.99
C LEU A 324 -7.02 16.54 -10.44
N LEU A 325 -6.05 16.47 -11.35
CA LEU A 325 -6.22 16.73 -12.79
C LEU A 325 -6.63 15.47 -13.57
N LEU A 326 -6.15 14.30 -13.13
CA LEU A 326 -6.42 13.01 -13.78
C LEU A 326 -6.31 11.88 -12.75
N GLY A 327 -7.24 10.92 -12.80
CA GLY A 327 -7.18 9.70 -12.00
C GLY A 327 -7.24 8.44 -12.87
N SER A 328 -6.52 7.41 -12.43
CA SER A 328 -6.55 6.06 -13.01
C SER A 328 -7.67 5.17 -12.45
N ALA A 329 -7.80 3.96 -12.97
CA ALA A 329 -8.65 2.90 -12.41
C ALA A 329 -8.30 2.51 -10.96
N GLN A 330 -7.05 2.71 -10.53
CA GLN A 330 -6.53 2.32 -9.21
C GLN A 330 -6.32 3.55 -8.31
N SER A 331 -7.10 4.60 -8.53
CA SER A 331 -6.92 5.87 -7.81
C SER A 331 -7.27 5.73 -6.33
N VAL A 332 -6.34 6.14 -5.48
CA VAL A 332 -6.51 6.40 -4.05
C VAL A 332 -6.24 7.88 -3.86
N ILE A 333 -7.29 8.68 -3.69
CA ILE A 333 -7.16 10.14 -3.68
C ILE A 333 -6.42 10.58 -2.40
N PRO A 334 -5.28 11.30 -2.51
CA PRO A 334 -4.54 11.77 -1.34
C PRO A 334 -5.32 12.72 -0.44
N ASP A 335 -5.09 12.68 0.88
CA ASP A 335 -5.83 13.45 1.88
C ASP A 335 -5.73 14.97 1.74
N ASP A 336 -4.68 15.46 1.08
CA ASP A 336 -4.41 16.88 0.89
C ASP A 336 -5.18 17.47 -0.31
N VAL A 337 -5.75 16.64 -1.19
CA VAL A 337 -6.56 17.07 -2.33
C VAL A 337 -7.76 17.92 -1.89
N LYS A 338 -7.90 19.08 -2.52
CA LYS A 338 -8.97 20.06 -2.26
C LYS A 338 -10.01 20.12 -3.36
N LYS A 339 -9.61 19.81 -4.59
CA LYS A 339 -10.47 19.92 -5.78
C LYS A 339 -10.31 18.70 -6.65
N ILE A 340 -11.43 18.14 -7.11
CA ILE A 340 -11.43 17.23 -8.24
C ILE A 340 -11.62 18.08 -9.48
N GLY A 341 -10.66 18.04 -10.41
CA GLY A 341 -10.66 18.83 -11.63
C GLY A 341 -11.78 18.44 -12.59
N ASP A 342 -12.03 19.31 -13.57
CA ASP A 342 -12.96 19.02 -14.65
C ASP A 342 -12.48 17.78 -15.41
N ASN A 343 -13.39 16.84 -15.68
CA ASN A 343 -13.12 15.60 -16.41
C ASN A 343 -12.07 14.65 -15.80
N ALA A 344 -11.70 14.82 -14.52
CA ALA A 344 -10.58 14.10 -13.91
C ALA A 344 -10.66 12.55 -13.99
N PHE A 345 -11.87 11.99 -14.00
CA PHE A 345 -12.16 10.57 -14.16
C PHE A 345 -13.08 10.29 -15.36
N LEU A 346 -13.20 11.23 -16.30
CA LEU A 346 -14.15 11.09 -17.40
C LEU A 346 -13.95 9.79 -18.19
N ASN A 347 -15.04 9.06 -18.42
CA ASN A 347 -15.07 7.78 -19.13
C ASN A 347 -14.12 6.72 -18.55
N ASN A 348 -13.73 6.85 -17.27
CA ASN A 348 -13.05 5.79 -16.57
C ASN A 348 -14.06 4.67 -16.28
N GLU A 349 -14.19 3.72 -17.22
CA GLU A 349 -15.11 2.59 -17.10
C GLU A 349 -14.56 1.49 -16.16
N ALA A 350 -13.30 1.60 -15.75
CA ALA A 350 -12.61 0.61 -14.92
C ALA A 350 -12.78 0.87 -13.42
N ILE A 351 -12.91 2.13 -12.98
CA ILE A 351 -13.11 2.48 -11.57
C ILE A 351 -14.42 1.87 -11.05
N ARG A 352 -14.36 1.27 -9.85
CA ARG A 352 -15.49 0.58 -9.21
C ARG A 352 -15.99 1.27 -7.95
N GLU A 353 -15.05 1.73 -7.15
CA GLU A 353 -15.29 2.47 -5.93
C GLU A 353 -14.27 3.61 -5.80
N ILE A 354 -14.68 4.69 -5.14
CA ILE A 354 -13.78 5.81 -4.86
C ILE A 354 -14.12 6.42 -3.50
N ALA A 355 -13.07 6.79 -2.75
CA ALA A 355 -13.17 7.54 -1.51
C ALA A 355 -12.68 8.97 -1.75
N LEU A 356 -13.54 9.95 -1.48
CA LEU A 356 -13.19 11.36 -1.53
C LEU A 356 -12.77 11.82 -0.12
N PRO A 357 -11.58 12.41 0.05
CA PRO A 357 -11.15 12.88 1.36
C PRO A 357 -12.01 14.05 1.82
N LYS A 358 -12.16 14.20 3.14
CA LYS A 358 -12.96 15.28 3.77
C LYS A 358 -12.53 16.69 3.37
N GLY A 359 -11.30 16.85 2.88
CA GLY A 359 -10.74 18.12 2.43
C GLY A 359 -11.24 18.59 1.06
N VAL A 360 -11.98 17.76 0.30
CA VAL A 360 -12.53 18.13 -1.01
C VAL A 360 -13.63 19.16 -0.83
N THR A 361 -13.46 20.33 -1.43
CA THR A 361 -14.45 21.42 -1.42
C THR A 361 -15.12 21.65 -2.76
N ARG A 362 -14.56 21.11 -3.85
CA ARG A 362 -15.11 21.26 -5.21
C ARG A 362 -14.87 20.01 -6.07
N ILE A 363 -15.89 19.64 -6.83
CA ILE A 363 -15.86 18.64 -7.89
C ILE A 363 -16.18 19.33 -9.21
N GLY A 364 -15.27 19.22 -10.17
CA GLY A 364 -15.37 19.86 -11.47
C GLY A 364 -16.51 19.34 -12.35
N THR A 365 -16.74 20.06 -13.44
CA THR A 365 -17.69 19.66 -14.49
C THR A 365 -17.29 18.30 -15.04
N ALA A 366 -18.26 17.40 -15.17
CA ALA A 366 -18.08 16.06 -15.73
C ALA A 366 -16.96 15.21 -15.08
N ALA A 367 -16.57 15.50 -13.82
CA ALA A 367 -15.45 14.85 -13.15
C ALA A 367 -15.51 13.31 -13.18
N PHE A 368 -16.67 12.72 -12.91
CA PHE A 368 -16.97 11.28 -12.97
C PHE A 368 -17.98 10.93 -14.06
N ASN A 369 -18.15 11.81 -15.06
CA ASN A 369 -19.07 11.53 -16.16
C ASN A 369 -18.58 10.28 -16.94
N GLY A 370 -19.50 9.39 -17.30
CA GLY A 370 -19.16 8.17 -18.05
C GLY A 370 -18.41 7.13 -17.23
N CYS A 371 -18.27 7.30 -15.90
CA CYS A 371 -17.74 6.28 -14.99
C CYS A 371 -18.76 5.13 -14.81
N LYS A 372 -19.08 4.40 -15.89
CA LYS A 372 -20.12 3.36 -15.91
C LYS A 372 -19.84 2.20 -14.94
N GLY A 373 -18.61 2.07 -14.49
CA GLY A 373 -18.15 1.10 -13.50
C GLY A 373 -18.36 1.49 -12.05
N LEU A 374 -18.54 2.78 -11.76
CA LEU A 374 -18.48 3.34 -10.41
C LEU A 374 -19.78 3.05 -9.65
N THR A 375 -19.76 2.01 -8.80
CA THR A 375 -20.94 1.55 -8.05
C THR A 375 -20.99 2.07 -6.62
N SER A 376 -19.87 2.60 -6.09
CA SER A 376 -19.79 3.14 -4.74
C SER A 376 -18.92 4.40 -4.68
N LEU A 377 -19.46 5.47 -4.10
CA LEU A 377 -18.71 6.68 -3.78
C LEU A 377 -18.84 6.94 -2.28
N THR A 378 -17.71 7.02 -1.59
CA THR A 378 -17.63 7.34 -0.16
C THR A 378 -17.02 8.73 0.03
N PHE A 379 -17.63 9.58 0.84
CA PHE A 379 -17.04 10.82 1.31
C PHE A 379 -16.56 10.62 2.76
N LEU A 380 -15.29 10.93 3.03
CA LEU A 380 -14.66 10.71 4.34
C LEU A 380 -14.94 11.83 5.36
N GLY A 381 -15.80 12.79 5.02
CA GLY A 381 -16.33 13.80 5.94
C GLY A 381 -17.79 13.56 6.30
N THR A 382 -18.42 14.54 6.94
CA THR A 382 -19.84 14.45 7.33
C THR A 382 -20.78 14.76 6.16
N GLN A 383 -22.07 14.42 6.32
CA GLN A 383 -23.09 14.79 5.33
C GLN A 383 -23.20 16.32 5.16
N GLU A 384 -23.10 17.11 6.23
CA GLU A 384 -23.16 18.57 6.15
C GLU A 384 -21.95 19.18 5.42
N GLU A 385 -20.79 18.53 5.49
CA GLU A 385 -19.62 18.91 4.72
C GLU A 385 -19.82 18.60 3.22
N TRP A 386 -20.39 17.43 2.90
CA TRP A 386 -20.71 17.04 1.53
C TRP A 386 -21.72 17.95 0.83
N GLU A 387 -22.73 18.43 1.56
CA GLU A 387 -23.71 19.38 1.06
C GLU A 387 -23.08 20.73 0.68
N ARG A 388 -21.95 21.09 1.30
CA ARG A 388 -21.18 22.31 0.98
C ARG A 388 -20.19 22.14 -0.18
N VAL A 389 -19.92 20.91 -0.62
CA VAL A 389 -19.04 20.66 -1.77
C VAL A 389 -19.69 21.19 -3.04
N GLU A 390 -19.02 22.12 -3.71
CA GLU A 390 -19.43 22.64 -5.02
C GLU A 390 -19.31 21.54 -6.07
N LYS A 391 -20.38 21.28 -6.83
CA LYS A 391 -20.43 20.23 -7.85
C LYS A 391 -20.70 20.85 -9.22
N GLY A 392 -19.82 20.62 -10.17
CA GLY A 392 -19.96 21.09 -11.54
C GLY A 392 -21.06 20.36 -12.30
N ASP A 393 -21.41 20.89 -13.46
CA ASP A 393 -22.46 20.32 -14.31
C ASP A 393 -22.10 18.89 -14.72
N GLY A 394 -23.07 17.97 -14.61
CA GLY A 394 -22.93 16.57 -14.98
C GLY A 394 -21.78 15.83 -14.29
N TRP A 395 -21.35 16.28 -13.09
CA TRP A 395 -20.17 15.77 -12.39
C TRP A 395 -20.16 14.25 -12.20
N CYS A 396 -21.32 13.58 -12.19
CA CYS A 396 -21.44 12.13 -12.05
C CYS A 396 -22.41 11.49 -13.07
N ASP A 397 -22.70 12.17 -14.18
CA ASP A 397 -23.62 11.62 -15.18
C ASP A 397 -23.14 10.26 -15.69
N TYR A 398 -24.06 9.30 -15.85
CA TYR A 398 -23.76 7.92 -16.26
C TYR A 398 -22.91 7.10 -15.27
N ALA A 399 -22.68 7.57 -14.04
CA ALA A 399 -22.15 6.75 -12.96
C ALA A 399 -23.30 6.05 -12.21
N PRO A 400 -23.28 4.72 -12.03
CA PRO A 400 -24.43 3.97 -11.50
C PRO A 400 -24.55 3.96 -9.97
N PHE A 401 -23.63 4.57 -9.22
CA PHE A 401 -23.73 4.63 -7.77
C PHE A 401 -25.03 5.36 -7.34
N GLY A 402 -25.63 4.88 -6.26
CA GLY A 402 -26.84 5.48 -5.68
C GLY A 402 -26.50 6.71 -4.84
N GLU A 403 -26.80 6.64 -3.55
CA GLU A 403 -26.42 7.70 -2.61
C GLU A 403 -24.94 7.61 -2.23
N VAL A 404 -24.36 8.77 -1.90
CA VAL A 404 -23.00 8.87 -1.37
C VAL A 404 -22.97 8.28 0.04
N ARG A 405 -21.97 7.43 0.31
CA ARG A 405 -21.73 6.85 1.62
C ARG A 405 -20.85 7.79 2.46
N PHE A 406 -21.04 7.76 3.76
CA PHE A 406 -20.23 8.51 4.72
C PHE A 406 -19.52 7.53 5.65
N ALA A 407 -18.29 7.85 6.05
CA ALA A 407 -17.46 6.97 6.89
C ALA A 407 -17.84 7.01 8.39
N GLU A 408 -18.68 7.97 8.80
CA GLU A 408 -19.18 8.16 10.18
C GLU A 408 -20.66 7.80 10.33
#